data_AF-A0A6N2HY54-F1
#
_entry.id   AF-A0A6N2HY54-F1
#
_cell.length_a   1.000
_cell.length_b   1.000
_cell.length_c   1.000
_cell.angle_alpha   90.00
_cell.angle_beta   90.00
_cell.angle_gamma   90.00
#
_symmetry.space_group_name_H-M   'P 1'
#
loop_
_entity.id
_entity.type
_entity.pdbx_description
1 polymer ?
#
loop_
_entity_poly.entity_id
_entity_poly.type
_entity_poly.pdbx_seq_one_letter_code
_entity_poly.pdbx_strand_id
1 'polypeptide(L)'
;MSEAKGGRSAQLKHTGLRPGWTTGACATAAATAAYTALLTGDFPDPVTITLPKGQTPAFALAVEELAADRATAGVVKDAGDDPDVTHGALVRVTVRRLAPGAGVVFRAGPGVGTVTLPGLPLDVGEPAVNPVPRQMIRDHIARVAAEHRGSEDVEVTVSVDDGEELARSTWNPRLGILGGLSILGTTGVVVPYSCSAWIDSIRRGVDVARAAGHTHVAGCTGSTSERTVVAEYGLPEIALLDMGDFAGAVLKYVRRHPVDRLTVCGGFAKLSKLAAGHLDLHSARSQVDKPFLAGLARRGGADEELVAEVATANTGLAALRSCQARGVPLGDLVAVAARDQALSVLRGAPVAVDVICIDRAGTVVGRSNVR
;
A
#
# COMPACT_ATOMS: atom_id res chain seq x y z
N MET A 1 6.49 -23.94 23.51
CA MET A 1 5.81 -23.06 22.54
C MET A 1 6.80 -22.04 22.04
N SER A 2 7.24 -22.16 20.79
CA SER A 2 8.27 -21.29 20.20
C SER A 2 7.66 -19.91 19.94
N GLU A 3 8.09 -18.89 20.67
CA GLU A 3 7.84 -17.49 20.29
C GLU A 3 8.48 -17.27 18.91
N ALA A 4 7.65 -16.99 17.90
CA ALA A 4 8.12 -16.67 16.58
C ALA A 4 9.07 -15.46 16.65
N LYS A 5 10.34 -15.64 16.30
CA LYS A 5 11.41 -14.62 16.28
C LYS A 5 11.20 -13.51 15.20
N GLY A 6 9.97 -13.25 14.77
CA GLY A 6 9.67 -12.29 13.71
C GLY A 6 8.22 -11.77 13.76
N GLY A 7 8.01 -10.61 13.15
CA GLY A 7 6.71 -9.95 13.07
C GLY A 7 6.65 -8.60 13.80
N ARG A 8 5.49 -7.95 13.73
CA ARG A 8 5.25 -6.58 14.21
C ARG A 8 5.68 -6.37 15.67
N SER A 9 5.37 -7.31 16.57
CA SER A 9 5.74 -7.22 17.99
C SER A 9 7.25 -7.34 18.23
N ALA A 10 7.94 -8.17 17.44
CA ALA A 10 9.40 -8.28 17.51
C ALA A 10 10.07 -7.01 16.95
N GLN A 11 9.51 -6.42 15.90
CA GLN A 11 9.98 -5.15 15.33
C GLN A 11 9.86 -4.03 16.37
N LEU A 12 8.69 -3.82 16.96
CA LEU A 12 8.48 -2.78 17.98
C LEU A 12 9.44 -2.93 19.17
N LYS A 13 9.62 -4.17 19.67
CA LYS A 13 10.60 -4.46 20.74
C LYS A 13 12.04 -4.12 20.33
N HIS A 14 12.41 -4.38 19.07
CA HIS A 14 13.76 -4.15 18.59
C HIS A 14 14.04 -2.67 18.30
N THR A 15 13.08 -1.94 17.72
CA THR A 15 13.26 -0.54 17.32
C THR A 15 13.05 0.44 18.46
N GLY A 16 12.28 0.08 19.50
CA GLY A 16 11.88 0.99 20.58
C GLY A 16 10.87 2.07 20.16
N LEU A 17 10.58 2.19 18.85
CA LEU A 17 9.60 3.12 18.30
C LEU A 17 8.18 2.84 18.79
N ARG A 18 7.43 3.92 19.03
CA ARG A 18 6.06 3.89 19.53
C ARG A 18 5.09 3.51 18.40
N PRO A 19 4.24 2.48 18.58
CA PRO A 19 3.18 2.18 17.63
C PRO A 19 2.08 3.26 17.67
N GLY A 20 1.31 3.33 16.60
CA GLY A 20 0.11 4.18 16.51
C GLY A 20 -1.16 3.39 16.27
N TRP A 21 -2.22 4.12 15.95
CA TRP A 21 -3.55 3.59 15.68
C TRP A 21 -3.98 3.88 14.25
N THR A 22 -4.61 2.91 13.61
CA THR A 22 -5.10 3.06 12.24
C THR A 22 -6.35 3.93 12.18
N THR A 23 -6.68 4.52 11.02
CA THR A 23 -7.94 5.27 10.83
C THR A 23 -9.17 4.42 11.18
N GLY A 24 -9.13 3.11 10.91
CA GLY A 24 -10.19 2.18 11.31
C GLY A 24 -10.35 2.02 12.83
N ALA A 25 -9.26 2.09 13.60
CA ALA A 25 -9.33 2.04 15.06
C ALA A 25 -9.93 3.35 15.62
N CYS A 26 -9.47 4.50 15.12
CA CYS A 26 -10.04 5.80 15.48
C CYS A 26 -11.54 5.90 15.14
N ALA A 27 -11.95 5.44 13.96
CA ALA A 27 -13.36 5.38 13.57
C ALA A 27 -14.16 4.43 14.46
N THR A 28 -13.62 3.28 14.84
CA THR A 28 -14.28 2.34 15.76
C THR A 28 -14.46 2.96 17.15
N ALA A 29 -13.43 3.63 17.67
CA ALA A 29 -13.49 4.35 18.95
C ALA A 29 -14.56 5.45 18.93
N ALA A 30 -14.54 6.32 17.92
CA ALA A 30 -15.55 7.35 17.72
C ALA A 30 -16.97 6.77 17.57
N ALA A 31 -17.16 5.71 16.78
CA ALA A 31 -18.46 5.06 16.62
C ALA A 31 -18.98 4.48 17.94
N THR A 32 -18.08 3.87 18.73
CA THR A 32 -18.42 3.29 20.04
C THR A 32 -18.88 4.39 20.98
N ALA A 33 -18.10 5.48 21.11
CA ALA A 33 -18.44 6.58 21.99
C ALA A 33 -19.73 7.30 21.60
N ALA A 34 -19.90 7.61 20.30
CA ALA A 34 -21.11 8.23 19.78
C ALA A 34 -22.34 7.35 20.03
N TYR A 35 -22.25 6.05 19.75
CA TYR A 35 -23.38 5.16 19.96
C TYR A 35 -23.71 4.96 21.45
N THR A 36 -22.72 4.89 22.34
CA THR A 36 -22.95 4.89 23.78
C THR A 36 -23.71 6.15 24.20
N ALA A 37 -23.23 7.34 23.82
CA ALA A 37 -23.89 8.60 24.16
C ALA A 37 -25.32 8.70 23.60
N LEU A 38 -25.57 8.14 22.41
CA LEU A 38 -26.90 8.09 21.82
C LEU A 38 -27.91 7.24 22.62
N LEU A 39 -27.42 6.28 23.42
CA LEU A 39 -28.25 5.44 24.28
C LEU A 39 -28.34 5.97 25.71
N THR A 40 -27.25 6.54 26.24
CA THR A 40 -27.13 6.89 27.66
C THR A 40 -27.25 8.39 27.94
N GLY A 41 -26.95 9.24 26.96
CA GLY A 41 -26.78 10.68 27.14
C GLY A 41 -25.33 11.11 27.46
N ASP A 42 -24.43 10.16 27.74
CA ASP A 42 -23.07 10.45 28.20
C ASP A 42 -22.02 9.80 27.29
N PHE A 43 -20.96 10.56 26.96
CA PHE A 43 -19.82 10.06 26.18
C PHE A 43 -18.80 9.34 27.10
N PRO A 44 -18.35 8.13 26.74
CA PRO A 44 -17.24 7.50 27.43
C PRO A 44 -15.92 8.12 26.97
N ASP A 45 -15.34 9.01 27.79
CA ASP A 45 -14.01 9.61 27.54
C ASP A 45 -13.03 9.30 28.69
N PRO A 46 -11.97 8.51 28.45
CA PRO A 46 -11.61 7.88 27.18
C PRO A 46 -12.47 6.66 26.86
N VAL A 47 -12.72 6.43 25.56
CA VAL A 47 -13.42 5.23 25.08
C VAL A 47 -12.45 4.08 24.88
N THR A 48 -12.82 2.88 25.33
CA THR A 48 -12.02 1.66 25.11
C THR A 48 -12.65 0.79 24.02
N ILE A 49 -11.83 0.29 23.10
CA ILE A 49 -12.25 -0.64 22.04
C ILE A 49 -11.36 -1.88 22.03
N THR A 50 -11.89 -3.01 21.57
CA THR A 50 -11.14 -4.25 21.35
C THR A 50 -10.67 -4.34 19.91
N LEU A 51 -9.36 -4.42 19.70
CA LEU A 51 -8.76 -4.60 18.38
C LEU A 51 -8.80 -6.07 17.94
N PRO A 52 -8.63 -6.39 16.64
CA PRO A 52 -8.70 -7.76 16.11
C PRO A 52 -7.77 -8.79 16.76
N LYS A 53 -6.72 -8.33 17.46
CA LYS A 53 -5.78 -9.20 18.21
C LYS A 53 -6.01 -9.21 19.72
N GLY A 54 -7.17 -8.74 20.18
CA GLY A 54 -7.59 -8.73 21.58
C GLY A 54 -7.01 -7.59 22.42
N GLN A 55 -6.21 -6.68 21.85
CA GLN A 55 -5.72 -5.50 22.57
C GLN A 55 -6.88 -4.54 22.84
N THR A 56 -6.90 -3.91 24.01
CA THR A 56 -7.97 -2.99 24.44
C THR A 56 -7.45 -1.57 24.73
N PRO A 57 -6.97 -0.83 23.72
CA PRO A 57 -6.53 0.55 23.91
C PRO A 57 -7.69 1.50 24.20
N ALA A 58 -7.37 2.57 24.92
CA ALA A 58 -8.26 3.67 25.22
C ALA A 58 -7.93 4.89 24.34
N PHE A 59 -8.96 5.60 23.88
CA PHE A 59 -8.86 6.76 22.99
C PHE A 59 -9.54 7.95 23.65
N ALA A 60 -8.82 9.07 23.75
CA ALA A 60 -9.40 10.33 24.18
C ALA A 60 -10.30 10.89 23.06
N LEU A 61 -11.45 11.42 23.45
CA LEU A 61 -12.36 12.09 22.54
C LEU A 61 -11.91 13.55 22.34
N ALA A 62 -11.89 13.97 21.08
CA ALA A 62 -11.56 15.35 20.70
C ALA A 62 -12.82 16.16 20.35
N VAL A 63 -13.93 15.47 20.09
CA VAL A 63 -15.22 16.05 19.72
C VAL A 63 -16.31 15.20 20.33
N GLU A 64 -17.33 15.85 20.88
CA GLU A 64 -18.53 15.25 21.43
C GLU A 64 -19.72 16.15 21.09
N GLU A 65 -20.72 15.61 20.40
CA GLU A 65 -21.95 16.33 20.09
C GLU A 65 -23.14 15.39 20.23
N LEU A 66 -24.06 15.71 21.12
CA LEU A 66 -25.31 14.96 21.31
C LEU A 66 -26.50 15.79 20.83
N ALA A 67 -27.32 15.20 19.97
CA ALA A 67 -28.59 15.73 19.53
C ALA A 67 -29.71 14.70 19.78
N ALA A 68 -30.96 15.10 19.52
CA ALA A 68 -32.13 14.28 19.84
C ALA A 68 -32.14 12.91 19.15
N ASP A 69 -31.64 12.81 17.91
CA ASP A 69 -31.71 11.60 17.08
C ASP A 69 -30.34 11.07 16.62
N ARG A 70 -29.26 11.76 16.98
CA ARG A 70 -27.90 11.43 16.59
C ARG A 70 -26.89 11.84 17.64
N ALA A 71 -25.74 11.18 17.63
CA ALA A 71 -24.57 11.57 18.39
C ALA A 71 -23.34 11.52 17.50
N THR A 72 -22.39 12.41 17.74
CA THR A 72 -21.13 12.50 17.03
C THR A 72 -19.98 12.48 18.03
N ALA A 73 -18.98 11.66 17.75
CA ALA A 73 -17.72 11.70 18.48
C ALA A 73 -16.55 11.78 17.49
N GLY A 74 -15.42 12.33 17.94
CA GLY A 74 -14.22 12.46 17.13
C GLY A 74 -12.97 12.01 17.86
N VAL A 75 -12.05 11.37 17.15
CA VAL A 75 -10.75 10.92 17.67
C VAL A 75 -9.65 11.44 16.76
N VAL A 76 -8.65 12.12 17.33
CA VAL A 76 -7.44 12.53 16.61
C VAL A 76 -6.52 11.32 16.44
N LYS A 77 -6.13 11.02 15.21
CA LYS A 77 -5.28 9.86 14.91
C LYS A 77 -3.83 10.08 15.36
N ASP A 78 -3.39 9.32 16.35
CA ASP A 78 -1.98 9.18 16.70
C ASP A 78 -1.34 8.02 15.91
N ALA A 79 -0.36 8.32 15.05
CA ALA A 79 0.35 7.33 14.24
C ALA A 79 1.61 6.78 14.94
N GLY A 80 1.86 7.21 16.19
CA GLY A 80 3.10 6.90 16.88
C GLY A 80 4.28 7.57 16.20
N ASP A 81 5.39 6.86 16.04
CA ASP A 81 6.58 7.38 15.36
C ASP A 81 6.58 7.09 13.83
N ASP A 82 5.44 6.68 13.26
CA ASP A 82 5.31 6.48 11.82
C ASP A 82 5.10 7.83 11.11
N PRO A 83 5.87 8.14 10.04
CA PRO A 83 5.65 9.33 9.22
C PRO A 83 4.43 9.15 8.30
N ASP A 84 3.26 8.95 8.91
CA ASP A 84 1.97 8.71 8.25
C ASP A 84 1.30 10.05 7.92
N VAL A 85 0.91 10.26 6.66
CA VAL A 85 0.22 11.48 6.19
C VAL A 85 -1.10 11.73 6.91
N THR A 86 -1.71 10.69 7.48
CA THR A 86 -2.97 10.80 8.25
C THR A 86 -2.74 10.97 9.75
N HIS A 87 -1.50 11.16 10.21
CA HIS A 87 -1.23 11.53 11.60
C HIS A 87 -1.83 12.91 11.92
N GLY A 88 -2.46 13.04 13.09
CA GLY A 88 -3.14 14.27 13.51
C GLY A 88 -4.51 14.49 12.86
N ALA A 89 -4.91 13.67 11.88
CA ALA A 89 -6.22 13.78 11.27
C ALA A 89 -7.34 13.48 12.28
N LEU A 90 -8.36 14.33 12.32
CA LEU A 90 -9.53 14.14 13.18
C LEU A 90 -10.56 13.27 12.46
N VAL A 91 -10.75 12.05 12.96
CA VAL A 91 -11.74 11.10 12.45
C VAL A 91 -13.03 11.27 13.25
N ARG A 92 -14.11 11.70 12.59
CA ARG A 92 -15.43 11.88 13.19
C ARG A 92 -16.36 10.75 12.77
N VAL A 93 -17.19 10.30 13.71
CA VAL A 93 -18.28 9.38 13.41
C VAL A 93 -19.57 9.92 13.98
N THR A 94 -20.57 10.07 13.11
CA THR A 94 -21.95 10.38 13.52
C THR A 94 -22.77 9.10 13.43
N VAL A 95 -23.45 8.77 14.53
CA VAL A 95 -24.35 7.63 14.62
C VAL A 95 -25.77 8.13 14.75
N ARG A 96 -26.68 7.63 13.90
CA ARG A 96 -28.12 7.96 13.90
C ARG A 96 -28.93 6.67 13.97
N ARG A 97 -30.03 6.68 14.74
CA ARG A 97 -30.93 5.52 14.80
C ARG A 97 -31.68 5.33 13.48
N LEU A 98 -31.85 4.08 13.07
CA LEU A 98 -32.67 3.68 11.93
C LEU A 98 -33.89 2.88 12.39
N ALA A 99 -34.78 2.61 11.44
CA ALA A 99 -35.93 1.74 11.67
C ALA A 99 -35.47 0.29 11.90
N PRO A 100 -36.22 -0.49 12.70
CA PRO A 100 -35.90 -1.90 12.96
C PRO A 100 -35.68 -2.72 11.68
N GLY A 101 -34.62 -3.53 11.66
CA GLY A 101 -34.26 -4.41 10.55
C GLY A 101 -33.34 -3.78 9.48
N ALA A 102 -32.91 -2.52 9.66
CA ALA A 102 -31.95 -1.87 8.78
C ALA A 102 -30.51 -2.37 8.98
N GLY A 103 -30.17 -2.83 10.19
CA GLY A 103 -28.81 -3.15 10.60
C GLY A 103 -27.88 -1.94 10.56
N VAL A 104 -26.57 -2.20 10.53
CA VAL A 104 -25.54 -1.14 10.49
C VAL A 104 -25.25 -0.74 9.05
N VAL A 105 -25.68 0.48 8.70
CA VAL A 105 -25.52 1.09 7.37
C VAL A 105 -24.38 2.11 7.40
N PHE A 106 -23.43 2.02 6.49
CA PHE A 106 -22.31 2.95 6.40
C PHE A 106 -22.56 4.07 5.40
N ARG A 107 -22.13 5.29 5.75
CA ARG A 107 -22.13 6.47 4.88
C ARG A 107 -20.78 7.17 4.90
N ALA A 108 -20.40 7.75 3.77
CA ALA A 108 -19.26 8.67 3.70
C ALA A 108 -19.77 10.07 4.05
N GLY A 109 -19.16 10.69 5.06
CA GLY A 109 -19.22 12.13 5.25
C GLY A 109 -18.00 12.82 4.64
N PRO A 110 -17.83 14.13 4.87
CA PRO A 110 -16.71 14.90 4.33
C PRO A 110 -15.36 14.25 4.61
N GLY A 111 -14.49 14.23 3.60
CA GLY A 111 -13.13 13.70 3.70
C GLY A 111 -13.00 12.18 3.77
N VAL A 112 -14.09 11.41 3.68
CA VAL A 112 -14.07 9.96 3.41
C VAL A 112 -14.39 9.71 1.95
N GLY A 113 -13.55 8.92 1.28
CA GLY A 113 -13.69 8.65 -0.14
C GLY A 113 -14.86 7.74 -0.48
N THR A 114 -15.30 7.80 -1.74
CA THR A 114 -16.28 6.88 -2.34
C THR A 114 -15.59 6.04 -3.41
N VAL A 115 -15.91 4.75 -3.46
CA VAL A 115 -15.36 3.82 -4.45
C VAL A 115 -16.01 4.05 -5.81
N THR A 116 -15.21 4.29 -6.84
CA THR A 116 -15.67 4.58 -8.21
C THR A 116 -15.17 3.57 -9.25
N LEU A 117 -14.18 2.75 -8.91
CA LEU A 117 -13.65 1.70 -9.75
C LEU A 117 -13.88 0.31 -9.11
N PRO A 118 -14.11 -0.74 -9.91
CA PRO A 118 -14.22 -2.10 -9.40
C PRO A 118 -12.85 -2.65 -8.98
N GLY A 119 -12.84 -3.80 -8.29
CA GLY A 119 -11.61 -4.52 -7.89
C GLY A 119 -11.15 -4.25 -6.47
N LEU A 120 -11.72 -3.26 -5.80
CA LEU A 120 -11.57 -3.11 -4.36
C LEU A 120 -12.49 -4.08 -3.60
N PRO A 121 -12.21 -4.39 -2.31
CA PRO A 121 -13.10 -5.19 -1.46
C PRO A 121 -14.45 -4.54 -1.12
N LEU A 122 -14.76 -3.42 -1.77
CA LEU A 122 -15.93 -2.57 -1.57
C LEU A 122 -16.55 -2.32 -2.94
N ASP A 123 -17.87 -2.36 -3.03
CA ASP A 123 -18.59 -2.16 -4.28
C ASP A 123 -18.52 -0.70 -4.75
N VAL A 124 -18.71 -0.48 -6.05
CA VAL A 124 -18.79 0.86 -6.62
C VAL A 124 -19.98 1.61 -6.02
N GLY A 125 -19.75 2.85 -5.56
CA GLY A 125 -20.71 3.68 -4.84
C GLY A 125 -20.63 3.54 -3.33
N GLU A 126 -19.92 2.55 -2.79
CA GLU A 126 -19.76 2.37 -1.35
C GLU A 126 -18.77 3.37 -0.74
N PRO A 127 -18.98 3.77 0.53
CA PRO A 127 -18.00 4.55 1.27
C PRO A 127 -16.72 3.73 1.50
N ALA A 128 -15.56 4.37 1.40
CA ALA A 128 -14.22 3.78 1.52
C ALA A 128 -13.86 3.37 2.98
N VAL A 129 -14.80 2.73 3.67
CA VAL A 129 -14.61 2.09 4.97
C VAL A 129 -14.40 0.61 4.71
N ASN A 130 -13.16 0.14 4.86
CA ASN A 130 -12.76 -1.21 4.48
C ASN A 130 -13.42 -2.31 5.35
N PRO A 131 -13.43 -3.58 4.90
CA PRO A 131 -14.14 -4.66 5.57
C PRO A 131 -13.79 -4.85 7.05
N VAL A 132 -12.50 -4.78 7.42
CA VAL A 132 -12.08 -4.97 8.83
C VAL A 132 -12.59 -3.80 9.71
N PRO A 133 -12.40 -2.52 9.36
CA PRO A 133 -13.04 -1.42 10.08
C PRO A 133 -14.57 -1.52 10.15
N ARG A 134 -15.26 -1.93 9.08
CA ARG A 134 -16.72 -2.15 9.13
C ARG A 134 -17.09 -3.22 10.16
N GLN A 135 -16.35 -4.33 10.18
CA GLN A 135 -16.57 -5.39 11.15
C GLN A 135 -16.32 -4.90 12.59
N MET A 136 -15.20 -4.21 12.82
CA MET A 136 -14.89 -3.65 14.13
C MET A 136 -15.99 -2.72 14.63
N ILE A 137 -16.48 -1.81 13.78
CA ILE A 137 -17.59 -0.90 14.14
C ILE A 137 -18.86 -1.69 14.48
N ARG A 138 -19.25 -2.67 13.65
CA ARG A 138 -20.42 -3.52 13.92
C ARG A 138 -20.31 -4.25 15.25
N ASP A 139 -19.17 -4.88 15.51
CA ASP A 139 -18.95 -5.64 16.75
C ASP A 139 -19.09 -4.74 18.00
N HIS A 140 -18.60 -3.50 17.92
CA HIS A 140 -18.69 -2.55 19.03
C HIS A 140 -20.09 -1.97 19.19
N ILE A 141 -20.80 -1.71 18.10
CA ILE A 141 -22.22 -1.32 18.15
C ILE A 141 -23.05 -2.43 18.79
N ALA A 142 -22.86 -3.68 18.36
CA ALA A 142 -23.57 -4.84 18.93
C ALA A 142 -23.28 -5.00 20.43
N ARG A 143 -22.03 -4.83 20.85
CA ARG A 143 -21.65 -4.86 22.27
C ARG A 143 -22.37 -3.78 23.08
N VAL A 144 -22.32 -2.53 22.64
CA VAL A 144 -22.97 -1.41 23.32
C VAL A 144 -24.50 -1.57 23.31
N ALA A 145 -25.08 -2.07 22.22
CA ALA A 145 -26.51 -2.37 22.13
C ALA A 145 -26.92 -3.42 23.16
N ALA A 146 -26.14 -4.49 23.33
CA ALA A 146 -26.40 -5.52 24.33
C ALA A 146 -26.30 -4.98 25.77
N GLU A 147 -25.32 -4.12 26.06
CA GLU A 147 -25.10 -3.52 27.38
C GLU A 147 -26.22 -2.56 27.79
N HIS A 148 -26.75 -1.79 26.84
CA HIS A 148 -27.72 -0.72 27.11
C HIS A 148 -29.12 -0.98 26.55
N ARG A 149 -29.41 -2.21 26.10
CA ARG A 149 -30.69 -2.60 25.45
C ARG A 149 -31.04 -1.71 24.24
N GLY A 150 -30.02 -1.34 23.47
CA GLY A 150 -30.14 -0.61 22.21
C GLY A 150 -30.47 -1.53 21.02
N SER A 151 -30.60 -0.93 19.83
CA SER A 151 -30.82 -1.65 18.56
C SER A 151 -29.58 -1.52 17.67
N GLU A 152 -29.25 -2.55 16.91
CA GLU A 152 -28.15 -2.53 15.93
C GLU A 152 -28.53 -1.83 14.61
N ASP A 153 -29.73 -1.26 14.53
CA ASP A 153 -30.25 -0.55 13.37
C ASP A 153 -29.80 0.91 13.41
N VAL A 154 -28.63 1.18 12.86
CA VAL A 154 -28.00 2.50 12.89
C VAL A 154 -27.32 2.86 11.58
N GLU A 155 -27.36 4.15 11.26
CA GLU A 155 -26.54 4.75 10.22
C GLU A 155 -25.26 5.28 10.85
N VAL A 156 -24.12 4.88 10.29
CA VAL A 156 -22.78 5.28 10.72
C VAL A 156 -22.15 6.10 9.60
N THR A 157 -22.11 7.40 9.80
CA THR A 157 -21.46 8.33 8.87
C THR A 157 -20.05 8.63 9.37
N VAL A 158 -19.04 8.19 8.61
CA VAL A 158 -17.62 8.44 8.94
C VAL A 158 -17.11 9.62 8.13
N SER A 159 -16.43 10.55 8.79
CA SER A 159 -15.84 11.76 8.19
C SER A 159 -14.40 11.93 8.67
N VAL A 160 -13.58 12.63 7.89
CA VAL A 160 -12.21 13.00 8.29
C VAL A 160 -11.99 14.45 7.95
N ASP A 161 -11.66 15.27 8.94
CA ASP A 161 -11.34 16.68 8.71
C ASP A 161 -10.13 16.78 7.77
N ASP A 162 -10.22 17.66 6.78
CA ASP A 162 -9.24 17.84 5.70
C ASP A 162 -8.92 16.55 4.89
N GLY A 163 -9.77 15.53 4.99
CA GLY A 163 -9.54 14.22 4.39
C GLY A 163 -9.45 14.23 2.86
N GLU A 164 -10.12 15.17 2.18
CA GLU A 164 -9.98 15.32 0.73
C GLU A 164 -8.58 15.80 0.35
N GLU A 165 -8.03 16.79 1.07
CA GLU A 165 -6.69 17.32 0.83
C GLU A 165 -5.64 16.26 1.14
N LEU A 166 -5.75 15.60 2.29
CA LEU A 166 -4.86 14.51 2.68
C LEU A 166 -4.84 13.38 1.65
N ALA A 167 -6.01 13.04 1.09
CA ALA A 167 -6.14 11.96 0.11
C ALA A 167 -5.38 12.23 -1.20
N ARG A 168 -5.15 13.50 -1.58
CA ARG A 168 -4.37 13.85 -2.79
C ARG A 168 -2.91 13.41 -2.70
N SER A 169 -2.40 13.28 -1.49
CA SER A 169 -1.06 12.77 -1.20
C SER A 169 -1.02 11.25 -0.98
N THR A 170 -2.10 10.54 -1.34
CA THR A 170 -2.22 9.09 -1.20
C THR A 170 -2.47 8.41 -2.53
N TRP A 171 -2.47 7.08 -2.51
CA TRP A 171 -2.83 6.24 -3.63
C TRP A 171 -4.35 6.14 -3.89
N ASN A 172 -5.19 6.75 -3.06
CA ASN A 172 -6.64 6.66 -3.19
C ASN A 172 -7.17 7.08 -4.57
N PRO A 173 -6.78 8.24 -5.15
CA PRO A 173 -7.29 8.66 -6.45
C PRO A 173 -7.01 7.64 -7.56
N ARG A 174 -5.82 7.05 -7.56
CA ARG A 174 -5.40 6.00 -8.51
C ARG A 174 -6.19 4.72 -8.37
N LEU A 175 -6.60 4.39 -7.15
CA LEU A 175 -7.45 3.22 -6.87
C LEU A 175 -8.94 3.49 -7.14
N GLY A 176 -9.29 4.69 -7.65
CA GLY A 176 -10.69 5.07 -7.87
C GLY A 176 -11.42 5.41 -6.59
N ILE A 177 -10.72 5.83 -5.54
CA ILE A 177 -11.33 6.31 -4.30
C ILE A 177 -11.28 7.83 -4.32
N LEU A 178 -12.43 8.45 -4.57
CA LEU A 178 -12.54 9.90 -4.81
C LEU A 178 -13.24 10.61 -3.66
N GLY A 179 -12.89 11.88 -3.43
CA GLY A 179 -13.52 12.74 -2.41
C GLY A 179 -13.00 12.57 -0.98
N GLY A 180 -12.00 11.71 -0.74
CA GLY A 180 -11.44 11.54 0.60
C GLY A 180 -10.56 10.33 0.85
N LEU A 181 -10.23 10.15 2.12
CA LEU A 181 -9.40 9.07 2.63
C LEU A 181 -10.16 7.75 2.74
N SER A 182 -9.39 6.67 2.79
CA SER A 182 -9.89 5.34 3.11
C SER A 182 -9.80 5.10 4.61
N ILE A 183 -10.88 4.65 5.23
CA ILE A 183 -10.88 4.17 6.62
C ILE A 183 -10.41 2.72 6.59
N LEU A 184 -9.17 2.50 7.02
CA LEU A 184 -8.45 1.24 6.83
C LEU A 184 -7.68 0.84 8.08
N GLY A 185 -7.27 -0.42 8.12
CA GLY A 185 -6.53 -1.00 9.23
C GLY A 185 -6.98 -2.44 9.47
N THR A 186 -6.07 -3.40 9.31
CA THR A 186 -6.38 -4.83 9.49
C THR A 186 -6.17 -5.30 10.92
N THR A 187 -5.35 -4.58 11.69
CA THR A 187 -5.02 -4.94 13.09
C THR A 187 -5.38 -3.85 14.08
N GLY A 188 -5.87 -2.70 13.63
CA GLY A 188 -6.07 -1.51 14.47
C GLY A 188 -4.79 -0.74 14.81
N VAL A 189 -3.61 -1.36 14.64
CA VAL A 189 -2.30 -0.82 15.03
C VAL A 189 -1.47 -0.41 13.81
N VAL A 190 -0.85 0.77 13.87
CA VAL A 190 0.20 1.26 12.97
C VAL A 190 1.56 0.90 13.55
N VAL A 191 2.44 0.32 12.73
CA VAL A 191 3.81 0.00 13.13
C VAL A 191 4.75 0.91 12.34
N PRO A 192 5.58 1.73 13.02
CA PRO A 192 6.46 2.67 12.36
C PRO A 192 7.36 2.05 11.30
N TYR A 193 7.49 2.75 10.17
CA TYR A 193 8.29 2.38 9.00
C TYR A 193 7.92 0.99 8.44
N SER A 194 6.68 0.55 8.64
CA SER A 194 6.19 -0.68 8.07
C SER A 194 5.79 -0.49 6.61
N CYS A 195 6.38 -1.27 5.72
CA CYS A 195 6.01 -1.30 4.30
C CYS A 195 4.62 -1.91 4.03
N SER A 196 3.84 -2.25 5.07
CA SER A 196 2.59 -3.00 4.92
C SER A 196 1.50 -2.20 4.21
N ALA A 197 1.39 -0.89 4.46
CA ALA A 197 0.45 -0.03 3.76
C ALA A 197 0.80 0.08 2.27
N TRP A 198 2.08 0.29 1.95
CA TRP A 198 2.56 0.34 0.56
C TRP A 198 2.29 -0.98 -0.18
N ILE A 199 2.64 -2.12 0.41
CA ILE A 199 2.39 -3.44 -0.19
C ILE A 199 0.89 -3.66 -0.43
N ASP A 200 0.03 -3.19 0.47
CA ASP A 200 -1.42 -3.30 0.30
C ASP A 200 -1.92 -2.44 -0.87
N SER A 201 -1.38 -1.23 -1.06
CA SER A 201 -1.66 -0.39 -2.23
C SER A 201 -1.25 -1.06 -3.54
N ILE A 202 -0.09 -1.72 -3.58
CA ILE A 202 0.36 -2.49 -4.77
C ILE A 202 -0.65 -3.58 -5.11
N ARG A 203 -1.14 -4.32 -4.11
CA ARG A 203 -2.12 -5.41 -4.31
C ARG A 203 -3.43 -4.88 -4.87
N ARG A 204 -3.95 -3.83 -4.24
CA ARG A 204 -5.18 -3.16 -4.71
C ARG A 204 -5.02 -2.59 -6.12
N GLY A 205 -3.84 -2.06 -6.46
CA GLY A 205 -3.55 -1.59 -7.82
C GLY A 205 -3.68 -2.71 -8.85
N VAL A 206 -3.15 -3.90 -8.56
CA VAL A 206 -3.30 -5.07 -9.43
C VAL A 206 -4.78 -5.48 -9.56
N ASP A 207 -5.52 -5.52 -8.45
CA ASP A 207 -6.94 -5.91 -8.48
C ASP A 207 -7.81 -4.92 -9.24
N VAL A 208 -7.60 -3.61 -9.03
CA VAL A 208 -8.31 -2.54 -9.76
C VAL A 208 -8.00 -2.60 -11.24
N ALA A 209 -6.71 -2.75 -11.62
CA ALA A 209 -6.33 -2.88 -13.03
C ALA A 209 -7.02 -4.08 -13.69
N ARG A 210 -7.01 -5.24 -13.03
CA ARG A 210 -7.66 -6.47 -13.52
C ARG A 210 -9.17 -6.30 -13.64
N ALA A 211 -9.82 -5.72 -12.64
CA ALA A 211 -11.26 -5.51 -12.63
C ALA A 211 -11.71 -4.48 -13.67
N ALA A 212 -10.85 -3.51 -14.00
CA ALA A 212 -11.06 -2.56 -15.09
C ALA A 212 -10.77 -3.17 -16.49
N GLY A 213 -10.38 -4.45 -16.57
CA GLY A 213 -10.10 -5.14 -17.82
C GLY A 213 -8.72 -4.88 -18.42
N HIS A 214 -7.78 -4.29 -17.66
CA HIS A 214 -6.42 -4.11 -18.14
C HIS A 214 -5.61 -5.40 -18.07
N THR A 215 -5.09 -5.79 -19.23
CA THR A 215 -4.30 -7.01 -19.42
C THR A 215 -2.80 -6.77 -19.27
N HIS A 216 -2.35 -5.52 -19.42
CA HIS A 216 -0.96 -5.11 -19.27
C HIS A 216 -0.82 -4.10 -18.12
N VAL A 217 -0.06 -4.46 -17.10
CA VAL A 217 0.30 -3.57 -15.97
C VAL A 217 1.82 -3.37 -15.88
N ALA A 218 2.24 -2.30 -15.22
CA ALA A 218 3.66 -2.00 -15.05
C ALA A 218 4.05 -1.73 -13.60
N GLY A 219 5.00 -2.53 -13.08
CA GLY A 219 5.68 -2.28 -11.81
C GLY A 219 6.79 -1.24 -11.97
N CYS A 220 6.55 -0.02 -11.50
CA CYS A 220 7.48 1.11 -11.65
C CYS A 220 8.18 1.42 -10.33
N THR A 221 9.50 1.67 -10.38
CA THR A 221 10.27 2.04 -9.18
C THR A 221 10.09 3.50 -8.72
N GLY A 222 9.28 4.29 -9.43
CA GLY A 222 9.00 5.70 -9.19
C GLY A 222 8.53 6.46 -10.45
N SER A 223 8.33 7.77 -10.33
CA SER A 223 7.71 8.64 -11.35
C SER A 223 8.44 8.69 -12.69
N THR A 224 9.77 8.61 -12.72
CA THR A 224 10.52 8.56 -14.00
C THR A 224 10.27 7.25 -14.75
N SER A 225 10.22 6.11 -14.05
CA SER A 225 9.84 4.84 -14.66
C SER A 225 8.39 4.81 -15.12
N GLU A 226 7.47 5.42 -14.37
CA GLU A 226 6.07 5.56 -14.78
C GLU A 226 5.96 6.32 -16.10
N ARG A 227 6.54 7.54 -16.18
CA ARG A 227 6.54 8.35 -17.41
C ARG A 227 7.13 7.62 -18.61
N THR A 228 8.22 6.87 -18.39
CA THR A 228 8.87 6.10 -19.46
C THR A 228 7.93 5.02 -19.98
N VAL A 229 7.29 4.26 -19.10
CA VAL A 229 6.35 3.20 -19.51
C VAL A 229 5.12 3.77 -20.22
N VAL A 230 4.60 4.91 -19.76
CA VAL A 230 3.51 5.60 -20.45
C VAL A 230 3.94 6.01 -21.86
N ALA A 231 5.14 6.54 -22.03
CA ALA A 231 5.66 6.91 -23.34
C ALA A 231 5.88 5.71 -24.27
N GLU A 232 6.34 4.56 -23.74
CA GLU A 232 6.62 3.37 -24.53
C GLU A 232 5.36 2.57 -24.89
N TYR A 233 4.37 2.51 -23.98
CA TYR A 233 3.23 1.59 -24.10
C TYR A 233 1.85 2.24 -24.01
N GLY A 234 1.76 3.54 -23.72
CA GLY A 234 0.48 4.24 -23.60
C GLY A 234 -0.40 3.71 -22.46
N LEU A 235 0.20 3.13 -21.42
CA LEU A 235 -0.56 2.55 -20.31
C LEU A 235 -1.33 3.64 -19.54
N PRO A 236 -2.60 3.39 -19.19
CA PRO A 236 -3.35 4.30 -18.34
C PRO A 236 -2.81 4.27 -16.91
N GLU A 237 -3.07 5.34 -16.14
CA GLU A 237 -2.55 5.48 -14.77
C GLU A 237 -2.94 4.30 -13.86
N ILE A 238 -4.16 3.77 -14.02
CA ILE A 238 -4.65 2.64 -13.22
C ILE A 238 -3.92 1.31 -13.50
N ALA A 239 -3.14 1.23 -14.59
CA ALA A 239 -2.28 0.10 -14.90
C ALA A 239 -0.83 0.29 -14.41
N LEU A 240 -0.49 1.44 -13.83
CA LEU A 240 0.82 1.75 -13.28
C LEU A 240 0.85 1.43 -11.79
N LEU A 241 1.66 0.46 -11.41
CA LEU A 241 1.88 0.04 -10.03
C LEU A 241 3.10 0.76 -9.47
N ASP A 242 2.91 1.54 -8.39
CA ASP A 242 4.04 2.12 -7.64
C ASP A 242 4.70 1.02 -6.81
N MET A 243 5.56 0.27 -7.47
CA MET A 243 6.30 -0.84 -6.90
C MET A 243 7.36 -0.32 -5.91
N GLY A 244 7.86 0.91 -6.09
CA GLY A 244 9.00 1.43 -5.35
C GLY A 244 10.18 0.46 -5.41
N ASP A 245 10.62 -0.02 -4.25
CA ASP A 245 11.68 -1.03 -4.14
C ASP A 245 11.14 -2.46 -3.92
N PHE A 246 9.83 -2.66 -3.86
CA PHE A 246 9.19 -3.93 -3.50
C PHE A 246 8.82 -4.80 -4.72
N ALA A 247 9.80 -5.13 -5.56
CA ALA A 247 9.58 -6.04 -6.70
C ALA A 247 8.96 -7.38 -6.29
N GLY A 248 9.39 -7.92 -5.15
CA GLY A 248 8.80 -9.13 -4.59
C GLY A 248 7.32 -9.02 -4.25
N ALA A 249 6.83 -7.83 -3.87
CA ALA A 249 5.42 -7.63 -3.56
C ALA A 249 4.55 -7.75 -4.82
N VAL A 250 4.97 -7.10 -5.91
CA VAL A 250 4.30 -7.20 -7.22
C VAL A 250 4.34 -8.64 -7.72
N LEU A 251 5.54 -9.22 -7.84
CA LEU A 251 5.73 -10.55 -8.44
C LEU A 251 4.99 -11.66 -7.68
N LYS A 252 5.07 -11.67 -6.35
CA LYS A 252 4.37 -12.69 -5.54
C LYS A 252 2.86 -12.53 -5.60
N TYR A 253 2.36 -11.31 -5.79
CA TYR A 253 0.94 -11.05 -5.86
C TYR A 253 0.36 -11.40 -7.23
N VAL A 254 0.99 -10.92 -8.30
CA VAL A 254 0.65 -11.23 -9.69
C VAL A 254 0.73 -12.73 -9.98
N ARG A 255 1.67 -13.46 -9.35
CA ARG A 255 1.68 -14.93 -9.40
C ARG A 255 0.36 -15.58 -9.00
N ARG A 256 -0.33 -15.03 -7.99
CA ARG A 256 -1.60 -15.55 -7.47
C ARG A 256 -2.81 -14.93 -8.16
N HIS A 257 -2.63 -13.77 -8.77
CA HIS A 257 -3.66 -12.98 -9.45
C HIS A 257 -3.10 -12.55 -10.81
N PRO A 258 -3.00 -13.50 -11.77
CA PRO A 258 -2.31 -13.24 -13.02
C PRO A 258 -2.97 -12.13 -13.84
N VAL A 259 -2.11 -11.43 -14.57
CA VAL A 259 -2.38 -10.48 -15.65
C VAL A 259 -1.69 -11.02 -16.89
N ASP A 260 -2.18 -10.69 -18.09
CA ASP A 260 -1.58 -11.24 -19.32
C ASP A 260 -0.13 -10.77 -19.50
N ARG A 261 0.18 -9.52 -19.12
CA ARG A 261 1.51 -8.93 -19.24
C ARG A 261 1.90 -8.04 -18.06
N LEU A 262 3.13 -8.19 -17.60
CA LEU A 262 3.77 -7.35 -16.59
C LEU A 262 5.08 -6.76 -17.14
N THR A 263 5.16 -5.43 -17.22
CA THR A 263 6.45 -4.74 -17.42
C THR A 263 7.03 -4.32 -16.08
N VAL A 264 8.29 -4.65 -15.79
CA VAL A 264 9.01 -4.05 -14.66
C VAL A 264 9.92 -2.94 -15.18
N CYS A 265 9.69 -1.70 -14.76
CA CYS A 265 10.47 -0.55 -15.19
C CYS A 265 11.16 0.12 -14.01
N GLY A 266 12.47 0.37 -14.15
CA GLY A 266 13.20 1.05 -13.10
C GLY A 266 14.63 1.43 -13.47
N GLY A 267 15.24 2.19 -12.56
CA GLY A 267 16.63 2.60 -12.70
C GLY A 267 17.58 1.40 -12.81
N PHE A 268 18.61 1.52 -13.65
CA PHE A 268 19.59 0.45 -13.88
C PHE A 268 20.10 -0.22 -12.60
N ALA A 269 20.45 0.56 -11.58
CA ALA A 269 20.97 0.04 -10.30
C ALA A 269 19.93 -0.75 -9.48
N LYS A 270 18.64 -0.44 -9.61
CA LYS A 270 17.57 -1.21 -8.95
C LYS A 270 17.35 -2.51 -9.70
N LEU A 271 17.31 -2.46 -11.03
CA LEU A 271 17.05 -3.65 -11.84
C LEU A 271 18.25 -4.59 -11.88
N SER A 272 19.49 -4.11 -11.71
CA SER A 272 20.65 -4.97 -11.50
C SER A 272 20.54 -5.79 -10.21
N LYS A 273 19.90 -5.26 -9.15
CA LYS A 273 19.66 -6.01 -7.92
C LYS A 273 18.61 -7.09 -8.12
N LEU A 274 17.55 -6.79 -8.88
CA LEU A 274 16.56 -7.78 -9.28
C LEU A 274 17.22 -8.87 -10.13
N ALA A 275 18.06 -8.50 -11.11
CA ALA A 275 18.84 -9.45 -11.91
C ALA A 275 19.74 -10.37 -11.06
N ALA A 276 20.27 -9.86 -9.94
CA ALA A 276 21.06 -10.64 -8.98
C ALA A 276 20.21 -11.46 -7.98
N GLY A 277 18.87 -11.45 -8.09
CA GLY A 277 17.98 -12.25 -7.26
C GLY A 277 17.31 -11.53 -6.09
N HIS A 278 17.61 -10.25 -5.87
CA HIS A 278 17.01 -9.48 -4.78
C HIS A 278 15.58 -9.04 -5.11
N LEU A 279 14.65 -9.32 -4.19
CA LEU A 279 13.23 -8.94 -4.32
C LEU A 279 12.88 -7.63 -3.60
N ASP A 280 13.80 -7.12 -2.80
CA ASP A 280 13.75 -5.79 -2.18
C ASP A 280 14.97 -5.02 -2.68
N LEU A 281 14.69 -3.96 -3.44
CA LEU A 281 15.69 -3.19 -4.19
C LEU A 281 16.26 -2.03 -3.37
N HIS A 282 15.81 -1.86 -2.12
CA HIS A 282 16.25 -0.77 -1.26
C HIS A 282 17.75 -0.92 -0.90
N SER A 283 18.50 0.17 -0.90
CA SER A 283 19.95 0.16 -0.66
C SER A 283 20.34 -0.44 0.70
N ALA A 284 19.54 -0.22 1.75
CA ALA A 284 19.79 -0.83 3.06
C ALA A 284 19.60 -2.36 3.09
N ARG A 285 18.98 -2.97 2.07
CA ARG A 285 18.68 -4.41 1.99
C ARG A 285 19.50 -5.13 0.94
N SER A 286 19.86 -4.43 -0.13
CA SER A 286 20.61 -4.99 -1.24
C SER A 286 21.54 -3.95 -1.86
N GLN A 287 22.71 -4.40 -2.28
CA GLN A 287 23.72 -3.59 -2.95
C GLN A 287 23.86 -4.03 -4.40
N VAL A 288 24.41 -3.16 -5.24
CA VAL A 288 24.73 -3.53 -6.63
C VAL A 288 25.89 -4.51 -6.60
N ASP A 289 25.66 -5.72 -7.12
CA ASP A 289 26.67 -6.76 -7.24
C ASP A 289 27.55 -6.50 -8.47
N LYS A 290 28.72 -5.89 -8.24
CA LYS A 290 29.67 -5.53 -9.31
C LYS A 290 30.31 -6.76 -9.97
N PRO A 291 30.75 -7.80 -9.22
CA PRO A 291 31.16 -9.07 -9.82
C PRO A 291 30.11 -9.69 -10.74
N PHE A 292 28.83 -9.65 -10.35
CA PHE A 292 27.73 -10.11 -11.19
C PHE A 292 27.59 -9.27 -12.48
N LEU A 293 27.65 -7.94 -12.38
CA LEU A 293 27.65 -7.05 -13.55
C LEU A 293 28.84 -7.30 -14.48
N ALA A 294 30.03 -7.54 -13.93
CA ALA A 294 31.22 -7.87 -14.69
C ALA A 294 31.06 -9.21 -15.44
N GLY A 295 30.44 -10.20 -14.79
CA GLY A 295 30.06 -11.46 -15.43
C GLY A 295 29.04 -11.29 -16.56
N LEU A 296 28.06 -10.39 -16.41
CA LEU A 296 27.14 -10.02 -17.49
C LEU A 296 27.88 -9.32 -18.64
N ALA A 297 28.73 -8.34 -18.34
CA ALA A 297 29.53 -7.63 -19.35
C ALA A 297 30.41 -8.58 -20.16
N ARG A 298 31.09 -9.54 -19.51
CA ARG A 298 31.87 -10.58 -20.18
C ARG A 298 31.01 -11.40 -21.15
N ARG A 299 29.81 -11.82 -20.73
CA ARG A 299 28.85 -12.52 -21.63
C ARG A 299 28.39 -11.65 -22.80
N GLY A 300 28.39 -10.34 -22.61
CA GLY A 300 28.08 -9.32 -23.63
C GLY A 300 29.22 -8.99 -24.58
N GLY A 301 30.38 -9.65 -24.47
CA GLY A 301 31.53 -9.40 -25.33
C GLY A 301 32.52 -8.36 -24.81
N ALA A 302 32.46 -7.99 -23.53
CA ALA A 302 33.49 -7.16 -22.91
C ALA A 302 34.86 -7.88 -22.88
N ASP A 303 35.92 -7.15 -23.20
CA ASP A 303 37.30 -7.60 -22.98
C ASP A 303 37.66 -7.64 -21.48
N GLU A 304 38.76 -8.32 -21.14
CA GLU A 304 39.14 -8.48 -19.73
C GLU A 304 39.47 -7.14 -19.04
N GLU A 305 39.88 -6.13 -19.79
CA GLU A 305 40.11 -4.77 -19.27
C GLU A 305 38.79 -4.14 -18.80
N LEU A 306 37.76 -4.13 -19.66
CA LEU A 306 36.44 -3.62 -19.33
C LEU A 306 35.78 -4.45 -18.23
N VAL A 307 35.97 -5.77 -18.21
CA VAL A 307 35.44 -6.61 -17.13
C VAL A 307 36.05 -6.23 -15.78
N ALA A 308 37.37 -6.00 -15.72
CA ALA A 308 38.04 -5.52 -14.51
C ALA A 308 37.58 -4.11 -14.10
N GLU A 309 37.37 -3.23 -15.08
CA GLU A 309 36.84 -1.89 -14.88
C GLU A 309 35.43 -1.93 -14.25
N VAL A 310 34.53 -2.76 -14.80
CA VAL A 310 33.16 -2.94 -14.30
C VAL A 310 33.15 -3.52 -12.88
N ALA A 311 34.01 -4.51 -12.60
CA ALA A 311 34.09 -5.13 -11.28
C ALA A 311 34.50 -4.15 -10.17
N THR A 312 35.29 -3.12 -10.52
CA THR A 312 35.82 -2.13 -9.57
C THR A 312 35.10 -0.79 -9.61
N ALA A 313 34.19 -0.57 -10.57
CA ALA A 313 33.45 0.68 -10.76
C ALA A 313 32.78 1.18 -9.47
N ASN A 314 32.85 2.49 -9.21
CA ASN A 314 32.27 3.09 -8.00
C ASN A 314 30.75 2.95 -7.92
N THR A 315 30.06 2.98 -9.06
CA THR A 315 28.60 2.87 -9.13
C THR A 315 28.18 1.98 -10.29
N GLY A 316 26.98 1.38 -10.20
CA GLY A 316 26.40 0.63 -11.33
C GLY A 316 26.23 1.49 -12.59
N LEU A 317 25.96 2.79 -12.44
CA LEU A 317 25.85 3.71 -13.59
C LEU A 317 27.22 3.93 -14.27
N ALA A 318 28.31 3.97 -13.50
CA ALA A 318 29.65 4.05 -14.07
C ALA A 318 29.96 2.79 -14.90
N ALA A 319 29.68 1.60 -14.35
CA ALA A 319 29.82 0.33 -15.08
C ALA A 319 29.01 0.30 -16.39
N LEU A 320 27.76 0.77 -16.35
CA LEU A 320 26.92 0.88 -17.55
C LEU A 320 27.53 1.81 -18.60
N ARG A 321 28.01 2.99 -18.19
CA ARG A 321 28.62 3.96 -19.11
C ARG A 321 29.89 3.42 -19.75
N SER A 322 30.76 2.75 -18.98
CA SER A 322 31.97 2.12 -19.51
C SER A 322 31.64 1.04 -20.55
N CYS A 323 30.61 0.23 -20.30
CA CYS A 323 30.14 -0.76 -21.28
C CYS A 323 29.57 -0.10 -22.54
N GLN A 324 28.74 0.94 -22.40
CA GLN A 324 28.16 1.66 -23.53
C GLN A 324 29.23 2.30 -24.42
N ALA A 325 30.28 2.88 -23.82
CA ALA A 325 31.40 3.48 -24.56
C ALA A 325 32.16 2.47 -25.42
N ARG A 326 32.14 1.18 -25.03
CA ARG A 326 32.79 0.08 -25.77
C ARG A 326 31.81 -0.81 -26.54
N GLY A 327 30.54 -0.37 -26.69
CA GLY A 327 29.53 -1.10 -27.45
C GLY A 327 28.99 -2.38 -26.80
N VAL A 328 29.22 -2.59 -25.50
CA VAL A 328 28.71 -3.75 -24.76
C VAL A 328 27.31 -3.45 -24.21
N PRO A 329 26.27 -4.25 -24.54
CA PRO A 329 24.87 -3.97 -24.20
C PRO A 329 24.52 -4.38 -22.75
N LEU A 330 25.27 -3.88 -21.76
CA LEU A 330 25.09 -4.29 -20.35
C LEU A 330 23.67 -4.00 -19.84
N GLY A 331 23.03 -2.92 -20.30
CA GLY A 331 21.65 -2.59 -19.93
C GLY A 331 20.64 -3.67 -20.34
N ASP A 332 20.73 -4.17 -21.57
CA ASP A 332 19.86 -5.24 -22.08
C ASP A 332 20.11 -6.54 -21.33
N LEU A 333 21.38 -6.86 -21.08
CA LEU A 333 21.77 -8.06 -20.33
C LEU A 333 21.23 -8.05 -18.90
N VAL A 334 21.25 -6.90 -18.24
CA VAL A 334 20.61 -6.70 -16.93
C VAL A 334 19.09 -6.85 -17.04
N ALA A 335 18.45 -6.25 -18.06
CA ALA A 335 17.00 -6.35 -18.24
C ALA A 335 16.55 -7.81 -18.46
N VAL A 336 17.30 -8.57 -19.29
CA VAL A 336 17.05 -10.00 -19.54
C VAL A 336 17.21 -10.81 -18.25
N ALA A 337 18.29 -10.60 -17.50
CA ALA A 337 18.52 -11.32 -16.25
C ALA A 337 17.45 -10.97 -15.17
N ALA A 338 17.03 -9.71 -15.09
CA ALA A 338 15.95 -9.29 -14.20
C ALA A 338 14.60 -9.90 -14.58
N ARG A 339 14.28 -9.99 -15.88
CA ARG A 339 13.09 -10.67 -16.39
C ARG A 339 13.11 -12.15 -16.04
N ASP A 340 14.24 -12.82 -16.28
CA ASP A 340 14.37 -14.25 -15.99
C ASP A 340 14.26 -14.53 -14.48
N GLN A 341 14.76 -13.63 -13.63
CA GLN A 341 14.52 -13.69 -12.19
C GLN A 341 13.05 -13.48 -11.84
N ALA A 342 12.36 -12.52 -12.47
CA ALA A 342 10.94 -12.29 -12.28
C ALA A 342 10.11 -13.55 -12.63
N LEU A 343 10.40 -14.18 -13.77
CA LEU A 343 9.78 -15.43 -14.21
C LEU A 343 10.03 -16.58 -13.21
N SER A 344 11.24 -16.69 -12.65
CA SER A 344 11.56 -17.64 -11.59
C SER A 344 10.67 -17.46 -10.34
N VAL A 345 10.40 -16.20 -9.95
CA VAL A 345 9.49 -15.90 -8.82
C VAL A 345 8.03 -16.23 -9.16
N LEU A 346 7.62 -16.02 -10.41
CA LEU A 346 6.27 -16.30 -10.91
C LEU A 346 5.98 -17.81 -11.01
N ARG A 347 7.02 -18.66 -11.08
CA ARG A 347 6.91 -20.13 -11.09
C ARG A 347 5.92 -20.67 -12.14
N GLY A 348 5.99 -20.15 -13.36
CA GLY A 348 5.16 -20.59 -14.48
C GLY A 348 3.72 -20.06 -14.47
N ALA A 349 3.41 -19.06 -13.65
CA ALA A 349 2.14 -18.34 -13.78
C ALA A 349 2.00 -17.75 -15.20
N PRO A 350 0.78 -17.72 -15.78
CA PRO A 350 0.54 -17.29 -17.16
C PRO A 350 0.61 -15.77 -17.27
N VAL A 351 1.83 -15.23 -17.16
CA VAL A 351 2.11 -13.79 -17.16
C VAL A 351 3.32 -13.56 -18.04
N ALA A 352 3.13 -12.86 -19.14
CA ALA A 352 4.22 -12.46 -20.00
C ALA A 352 5.01 -11.32 -19.32
N VAL A 353 6.34 -11.41 -19.27
CA VAL A 353 7.17 -10.41 -18.56
C VAL A 353 8.18 -9.78 -19.49
N ASP A 354 8.31 -8.46 -19.39
CA ASP A 354 9.43 -7.69 -19.91
C ASP A 354 9.95 -6.69 -18.88
N VAL A 355 11.14 -6.18 -19.14
CA VAL A 355 11.87 -5.30 -18.23
C VAL A 355 12.48 -4.15 -19.01
N ILE A 356 12.30 -2.93 -18.49
CA ILE A 356 12.92 -1.71 -19.01
C ILE A 356 13.86 -1.12 -17.95
N CYS A 357 15.13 -1.01 -18.31
CA CYS A 357 16.14 -0.30 -17.54
C CYS A 357 16.23 1.15 -18.02
N ILE A 358 16.12 2.09 -17.09
CA ILE A 358 16.28 3.53 -17.37
C ILE A 358 17.46 4.16 -16.63
N ASP A 359 17.97 5.26 -17.18
CA ASP A 359 18.86 6.17 -16.45
C ASP A 359 18.07 7.17 -15.57
N ARG A 360 18.76 8.17 -15.00
CA ARG A 360 18.12 9.20 -14.17
C ARG A 360 17.23 10.16 -14.95
N ALA A 361 17.48 10.36 -16.24
CA ALA A 361 16.69 11.21 -17.12
C ALA A 361 15.43 10.49 -17.66
N GLY A 362 15.36 9.17 -17.52
CA GLY A 362 14.30 8.34 -18.09
C GLY A 362 14.65 7.80 -19.48
N THR A 363 15.89 7.99 -19.93
CA THR A 363 16.36 7.37 -21.17
C THR A 363 16.42 5.86 -20.97
N VAL A 364 15.84 5.11 -21.91
CA VAL A 364 15.95 3.65 -21.91
C VAL A 364 17.40 3.27 -22.22
N VAL A 365 18.05 2.63 -21.25
CA VAL A 365 19.43 2.15 -21.35
C VAL A 365 19.51 0.64 -21.55
N GLY A 366 18.39 -0.06 -21.41
CA GLY A 366 18.28 -1.46 -21.77
C GLY A 366 16.86 -1.99 -21.69
N ARG A 367 16.57 -3.04 -22.44
CA ARG A 367 15.27 -3.71 -22.51
C ARG A 367 15.42 -5.21 -22.69
N SER A 368 14.44 -5.95 -22.19
CA SER A 368 14.30 -7.38 -22.50
C SER A 368 13.11 -7.62 -23.42
N ASN A 369 13.18 -8.69 -24.21
CA ASN A 369 12.02 -9.17 -24.95
C ASN A 369 10.97 -9.73 -23.98
N VAL A 370 9.70 -9.62 -24.37
CA VAL A 370 8.58 -10.26 -23.66
C VAL A 370 8.76 -11.78 -23.68
N ARG A 371 8.59 -12.45 -22.53
CA ARG A 371 8.60 -13.91 -22.41
C ARG A 371 7.51 -14.45 -21.52
#